data_AF-A0A954Y5K1-F1
#
_entry.id   AF-A0A954Y5K1-F1
#
_cell.length_a   1.000
_cell.length_b   1.000
_cell.length_c   1.000
_cell.angle_alpha   90.00
_cell.angle_beta   90.00
_cell.angle_gamma   90.00
#
_symmetry.space_group_name_H-M   'P 1'
#
loop_
_entity.id
_entity.type
_entity.pdbx_description
1 polymer ?
#
loop_
_entity_poly.entity_id
_entity_poly.type
_entity_poly.pdbx_seq_one_letter_code
_entity_poly.pdbx_strand_id
1 'polypeptide(L)'
;MKQALFAVGACVAALGFCSSSHAVTVVNIDFAPNIDVTPGNAGSNIYSVDYSGTAAAPDAGTVWNSLVAGNSGGNGYNFEDVNIGLYDEVAGAVSGPSSLVDSTGASTSLSVSFDAGGAFAVSDNAGNLNNIATDAVGLMRDYLIAFNDPNPRFVTISGLAPNEPVTLYLYGEGDNLSNDRSTFFDANGVTGSTTGDAGGVPLTAGSDYVRLAGVMANASGVLQIEYSPNGTPEGPFNGLQLLYDLAVGIPGDTDGDNDVDQIDYQNIRDHFRSSGENLTRLDGDIAGPNSNLVGDGVVDFYDFIAWQENFPTAAPAPPAYES
;
A
#
# COMPACT_ATOMS: atom_id res chain seq x y z
N MET A 1 -16.76 -71.61 -27.11
CA MET A 1 -17.22 -70.30 -26.60
C MET A 1 -16.34 -69.92 -25.42
N LYS A 2 -15.35 -69.04 -25.64
CA LYS A 2 -14.49 -68.48 -24.59
C LYS A 2 -14.65 -66.97 -24.64
N GLN A 3 -15.26 -66.38 -23.61
CA GLN A 3 -15.44 -64.94 -23.48
C GLN A 3 -14.13 -64.33 -22.97
N ALA A 4 -13.55 -63.43 -23.75
CA ALA A 4 -12.40 -62.62 -23.35
C ALA A 4 -12.91 -61.37 -22.61
N LEU A 5 -12.58 -61.26 -21.33
CA LEU A 5 -12.87 -60.13 -20.48
C LEU A 5 -11.79 -59.06 -20.74
N PHE A 6 -12.13 -57.97 -21.43
CA PHE A 6 -11.26 -56.81 -21.58
C PHE A 6 -11.40 -55.92 -20.34
N ALA A 7 -10.36 -55.90 -19.50
CA ALA A 7 -10.22 -54.93 -18.43
C ALA A 7 -9.74 -53.60 -19.01
N VAL A 8 -10.63 -52.61 -19.06
CA VAL A 8 -10.28 -51.22 -19.37
C VAL A 8 -9.77 -50.60 -18.06
N GLY A 9 -8.45 -50.51 -17.91
CA GLY A 9 -7.81 -49.77 -16.84
C GLY A 9 -7.89 -48.27 -17.15
N ALA A 10 -8.74 -47.54 -16.43
CA ALA A 10 -8.78 -46.10 -16.46
C ALA A 10 -7.58 -45.54 -15.68
N CYS A 11 -6.54 -45.09 -16.38
CA CYS A 11 -5.53 -44.21 -15.82
C CYS A 11 -6.16 -42.83 -15.62
N VAL A 12 -6.60 -42.53 -14.40
CA VAL A 12 -6.89 -41.16 -13.97
C VAL A 12 -5.55 -40.46 -13.80
N ALA A 13 -5.11 -39.73 -14.82
CA ALA A 13 -4.03 -38.77 -14.68
C ALA A 13 -4.55 -37.63 -13.80
N ALA A 14 -4.14 -37.60 -12.54
CA ALA A 14 -4.32 -36.45 -11.68
C ALA A 14 -3.42 -35.34 -12.25
N LEU A 15 -3.99 -34.49 -13.11
CA LEU A 15 -3.44 -33.19 -13.44
C LEU A 15 -3.48 -32.39 -12.14
N GLY A 16 -2.37 -32.42 -11.40
CA GLY A 16 -2.17 -31.54 -10.25
C GLY A 16 -1.99 -30.13 -10.80
N PHE A 17 -3.07 -29.36 -10.79
CA PHE A 17 -2.99 -27.91 -10.96
C PHE A 17 -2.15 -27.37 -9.82
N CYS A 18 -0.90 -27.02 -10.11
CA CYS A 18 -0.11 -26.19 -9.22
C CYS A 18 -0.66 -24.78 -9.39
N SER A 19 -1.53 -24.35 -8.48
CA SER A 19 -1.88 -22.94 -8.38
C SER A 19 -0.59 -22.20 -8.03
N SER A 20 -0.06 -21.42 -8.96
CA SER A 20 0.96 -20.42 -8.68
C SER A 20 0.32 -19.40 -7.75
N SER A 21 0.72 -19.42 -6.47
CA SER A 21 0.35 -18.34 -5.57
C SER A 21 1.01 -17.07 -6.10
N HIS A 22 0.20 -16.12 -6.57
CA HIS A 22 0.67 -14.77 -6.87
C HIS A 22 1.34 -14.19 -5.63
N ALA A 23 2.58 -13.72 -5.82
CA ALA A 23 3.31 -13.09 -4.74
C ALA A 23 2.81 -11.64 -4.61
N VAL A 24 1.86 -11.43 -3.70
CA VAL A 24 1.47 -10.08 -3.30
C VAL A 24 2.70 -9.35 -2.78
N THR A 25 2.99 -8.18 -3.33
CA THR A 25 4.08 -7.34 -2.86
C THR A 25 3.56 -6.44 -1.76
N VAL A 26 4.26 -6.42 -0.63
CA VAL A 26 3.92 -5.58 0.51
C VAL A 26 5.00 -4.54 0.69
N VAL A 27 4.64 -3.27 0.71
CA VAL A 27 5.55 -2.17 1.04
C VAL A 27 5.07 -1.54 2.35
N ASN A 28 5.91 -1.63 3.37
CA ASN A 28 5.62 -1.05 4.68
C ASN A 28 6.32 0.31 4.81
N ILE A 29 5.61 1.30 5.31
CA ILE A 29 6.10 2.67 5.50
C ILE A 29 5.88 3.06 6.95
N ASP A 30 6.95 3.51 7.59
CA ASP A 30 6.96 3.99 8.98
C ASP A 30 7.26 5.49 8.95
N PHE A 31 6.35 6.33 9.46
CA PHE A 31 6.62 7.75 9.59
C PHE A 31 7.43 7.95 10.87
N ALA A 32 8.75 7.97 10.68
CA ALA A 32 9.77 8.03 11.71
C ALA A 32 10.41 9.42 11.75
N PRO A 33 9.73 10.47 12.26
CA PRO A 33 10.26 11.82 12.29
C PRO A 33 11.55 11.88 13.13
N ASN A 34 12.59 12.47 12.54
CA ASN A 34 13.83 12.78 13.24
C ASN A 34 13.79 14.26 13.62
N ILE A 35 13.30 14.51 14.83
CA ILE A 35 13.09 15.88 15.31
C ILE A 35 14.34 16.31 16.06
N ASP A 36 15.20 17.05 15.37
CA ASP A 36 16.28 17.83 15.97
C ASP A 36 15.71 19.20 16.35
N VAL A 37 15.11 19.33 17.53
CA VAL A 37 15.01 20.65 18.14
C VAL A 37 16.40 21.02 18.58
N THR A 38 17.07 21.87 17.82
CA THR A 38 18.29 22.52 18.26
C THR A 38 17.91 23.64 19.23
N PRO A 39 18.14 23.55 20.56
CA PRO A 39 17.76 24.65 21.43
C PRO A 39 19.02 25.34 21.96
N GLY A 40 18.90 26.64 22.22
CA GLY A 40 19.79 27.37 23.16
C GLY A 40 19.80 26.81 24.59
N ASN A 41 19.17 25.64 24.82
CA ASN A 41 19.32 24.75 25.97
C ASN A 41 19.63 23.34 25.45
N ALA A 42 20.87 22.90 25.64
CA ALA A 42 21.39 21.65 25.10
C ALA A 42 20.59 20.39 25.51
N GLY A 43 20.33 19.49 24.57
CA GLY A 43 20.73 18.10 24.83
C GLY A 43 19.82 16.92 24.48
N SER A 44 18.69 17.06 23.78
CA SER A 44 17.87 15.89 23.45
C SER A 44 17.36 15.90 22.01
N ASN A 45 18.09 15.22 21.13
CA ASN A 45 17.53 14.75 19.87
C ASN A 45 16.66 13.54 20.19
N ILE A 46 15.40 13.55 19.76
CA ILE A 46 14.58 12.33 19.74
C ILE A 46 14.72 11.75 18.35
N TYR A 47 15.33 10.58 18.30
CA TYR A 47 15.34 9.77 17.10
C TYR A 47 14.14 8.84 17.18
N SER A 48 13.30 8.89 16.15
CA SER A 48 12.36 7.80 15.92
C SER A 48 13.14 6.48 15.81
N VAL A 49 12.52 5.41 16.30
CA VAL A 49 13.11 4.07 16.28
C VAL A 49 12.50 3.34 15.10
N ASP A 50 13.33 2.97 14.13
CA ASP A 50 12.91 2.18 12.98
C ASP A 50 12.11 0.95 13.43
N TYR A 51 10.87 0.84 12.97
CA TYR A 51 10.04 -0.30 13.27
C TYR A 51 10.42 -1.53 12.43
N SER A 52 10.37 -2.72 13.03
CA SER A 52 10.67 -4.00 12.37
C SER A 52 9.80 -5.17 12.86
N GLY A 53 8.65 -4.86 13.46
CA GLY A 53 7.76 -5.84 14.08
C GLY A 53 6.60 -6.29 13.18
N THR A 54 5.62 -6.96 13.80
CA THR A 54 4.40 -7.45 13.16
C THR A 54 3.51 -6.31 12.68
N ALA A 55 2.80 -6.51 11.58
CA ALA A 55 1.90 -5.52 11.03
C ALA A 55 0.48 -6.10 10.87
N ALA A 56 -0.48 -5.25 10.51
CA ALA A 56 -1.87 -5.64 10.31
C ALA A 56 -2.09 -6.47 9.04
N ALA A 57 -1.28 -6.28 8.00
CA ALA A 57 -1.41 -7.03 6.77
C ALA A 57 -0.96 -8.49 6.91
N PRO A 58 -1.62 -9.43 6.20
CA PRO A 58 -1.09 -10.77 6.01
C PRO A 58 0.32 -10.70 5.39
N ASP A 59 1.23 -11.56 5.87
CA ASP A 59 2.58 -11.71 5.31
C ASP A 59 3.37 -10.40 5.19
N ALA A 60 3.15 -9.49 6.13
CA ALA A 60 3.75 -8.15 6.17
C ALA A 60 5.28 -8.10 6.08
N GLY A 61 5.97 -9.21 6.31
CA GLY A 61 7.41 -9.24 6.53
C GLY A 61 7.82 -8.35 7.72
N THR A 62 9.08 -7.92 7.71
CA THR A 62 9.66 -7.12 8.83
C THR A 62 10.47 -5.92 8.34
N VAL A 63 10.54 -5.70 7.03
CA VAL A 63 11.25 -4.56 6.44
C VAL A 63 10.29 -3.37 6.34
N TRP A 64 10.69 -2.23 6.89
CA TRP A 64 9.94 -0.99 6.87
C TRP A 64 10.78 0.13 6.24
N ASN A 65 10.11 0.98 5.46
CA ASN A 65 10.71 2.17 4.89
C ASN A 65 10.49 3.33 5.87
N SER A 66 11.51 3.69 6.62
CA SER A 66 11.46 4.84 7.53
C SER A 66 11.48 6.16 6.76
N LEU A 67 10.45 6.97 6.98
CA LEU A 67 10.33 8.30 6.40
C LEU A 67 10.56 9.37 7.46
N VAL A 68 11.66 10.07 7.30
CA VAL A 68 12.01 11.19 8.16
C VAL A 68 11.28 12.43 7.66
N ALA A 69 10.33 12.93 8.45
CA ALA A 69 9.92 14.33 8.37
C ALA A 69 11.13 15.16 8.79
N GLY A 70 11.89 15.62 7.79
CA GLY A 70 13.08 16.42 8.04
C GLY A 70 12.71 17.71 8.77
N ASN A 71 13.61 18.22 9.59
CA ASN A 71 13.48 19.52 10.25
C ASN A 71 13.33 20.61 9.20
N SER A 72 12.10 20.96 8.87
CA SER A 72 11.77 21.84 7.74
C SER A 72 11.96 23.33 8.06
N GLY A 73 12.72 23.64 9.12
CA GLY A 73 12.91 25.01 9.60
C GLY A 73 11.71 25.53 10.40
N GLY A 74 10.87 24.62 10.89
CA GLY A 74 9.75 24.92 11.78
C GLY A 74 10.22 25.38 13.16
N ASN A 75 9.34 26.05 13.90
CA ASN A 75 9.58 26.30 15.32
C ASN A 75 9.30 24.99 16.06
N GLY A 76 10.31 24.13 16.20
CA GLY A 76 10.17 22.95 17.04
C GLY A 76 9.80 23.34 18.47
N TYR A 77 8.70 22.80 18.98
CA TYR A 77 8.25 23.04 20.36
C TYR A 77 8.63 21.83 21.21
N ASN A 78 9.44 22.10 22.23
CA ASN A 78 9.63 21.16 23.31
C ASN A 78 8.50 21.40 24.31
N PHE A 79 7.60 20.42 24.47
CA PHE A 79 6.61 20.49 25.53
C PHE A 79 7.36 20.58 26.87
N GLU A 80 6.98 21.51 27.74
CA GLU A 80 7.74 21.80 28.98
C GLU A 80 7.92 20.54 29.88
N ASP A 81 7.08 19.53 29.68
CA ASP A 81 7.36 18.14 30.05
C ASP A 81 8.13 17.41 28.94
N VAL A 82 9.45 17.62 28.91
CA VAL A 82 10.47 16.93 28.08
C VAL A 82 10.39 15.39 28.10
N ASN A 83 9.57 14.85 29.00
CA ASN A 83 9.35 13.43 29.17
C ASN A 83 8.33 12.84 28.21
N ILE A 84 7.57 13.62 27.43
CA ILE A 84 6.55 13.02 26.53
C ILE A 84 7.11 12.88 25.12
N GLY A 85 7.54 13.97 24.50
CA GLY A 85 7.97 13.95 23.11
C GLY A 85 8.30 15.34 22.57
N LEU A 86 8.62 15.38 21.29
CA LEU A 86 8.92 16.59 20.54
C LEU A 86 7.93 16.73 19.39
N TYR A 87 7.55 17.98 19.14
CA TYR A 87 6.75 18.36 17.99
C TYR A 87 7.56 19.27 17.09
N ASP A 88 7.46 19.06 15.79
CA ASP A 88 7.98 19.96 14.77
C ASP A 88 6.93 20.28 13.71
N GLU A 89 6.95 21.53 13.24
CA GLU A 89 6.11 21.96 12.13
C GLU A 89 6.72 21.48 10.81
N VAL A 90 5.90 20.83 9.97
CA VAL A 90 6.32 20.40 8.65
C VAL A 90 5.97 21.50 7.64
N ALA A 91 6.97 22.25 7.20
CA ALA A 91 6.82 23.36 6.28
C ALA A 91 6.75 22.87 4.83
N GLY A 92 5.58 22.35 4.46
CA GLY A 92 5.26 21.92 3.11
C GLY A 92 5.69 20.48 2.79
N ALA A 93 5.65 20.13 1.50
CA ALA A 93 5.83 18.75 1.06
C ALA A 93 7.27 18.24 1.30
N VAL A 94 7.37 17.09 1.97
CA VAL A 94 8.59 16.31 2.18
C VAL A 94 8.63 15.18 1.16
N SER A 95 9.73 15.07 0.41
CA SER A 95 10.00 13.92 -0.45
C SER A 95 10.75 12.85 0.34
N GLY A 96 10.22 11.63 0.34
CA GLY A 96 10.90 10.44 0.84
C GLY A 96 11.95 9.91 -0.14
N PRO A 97 12.43 8.67 0.07
CA PRO A 97 13.31 7.98 -0.86
C PRO A 97 12.71 7.90 -2.27
N SER A 98 13.58 7.98 -3.27
CA SER A 98 13.19 7.82 -4.68
C SER A 98 12.86 6.38 -5.07
N SER A 99 13.16 5.41 -4.20
CA SER A 99 12.80 4.00 -4.32
C SER A 99 12.57 3.43 -2.93
N LEU A 100 11.41 2.81 -2.72
CA LEU A 100 11.08 2.04 -1.53
C LEU A 100 11.50 0.59 -1.71
N VAL A 101 11.69 -0.12 -0.61
CA VAL A 101 11.85 -1.59 -0.61
C VAL A 101 10.56 -2.28 -0.17
N ASP A 102 10.32 -3.48 -0.67
CA ASP A 102 9.24 -4.34 -0.21
C ASP A 102 9.55 -5.01 1.14
N SER A 103 8.61 -5.79 1.64
CA SER A 103 8.67 -6.51 2.92
C SER A 103 9.78 -7.57 2.98
N THR A 104 10.37 -7.94 1.83
CA THR A 104 11.51 -8.84 1.70
C THR A 104 12.85 -8.10 1.56
N GLY A 105 12.80 -6.77 1.38
CA GLY A 105 13.95 -5.90 1.16
C GLY A 105 14.32 -5.72 -0.32
N ALA A 106 13.52 -6.21 -1.26
CA ALA A 106 13.75 -5.98 -2.68
C ALA A 106 13.33 -4.55 -3.06
N SER A 107 14.12 -3.89 -3.91
CA SER A 107 13.83 -2.53 -4.37
C SER A 107 12.62 -2.51 -5.31
N THR A 108 11.78 -1.48 -5.16
CA THR A 108 10.59 -1.23 -5.96
C THR A 108 10.75 0.07 -6.77
N SER A 109 9.87 0.29 -7.76
CA SER A 109 9.72 1.58 -8.44
C SER A 109 9.01 2.63 -7.59
N LEU A 110 8.50 2.25 -6.42
CA LEU A 110 7.66 3.14 -5.63
C LEU A 110 8.47 4.23 -4.97
N SER A 111 7.85 5.40 -4.87
CA SER A 111 8.34 6.53 -4.09
C SER A 111 7.19 7.12 -3.29
N VAL A 112 7.53 7.89 -2.26
CA VAL A 112 6.56 8.49 -1.36
C VAL A 112 6.92 9.93 -1.05
N SER A 113 5.92 10.78 -0.95
CA SER A 113 6.04 12.13 -0.44
C SER A 113 4.83 12.44 0.45
N PHE A 114 4.96 13.38 1.36
CA PHE A 114 3.85 13.79 2.21
C PHE A 114 3.88 15.29 2.50
N ASP A 115 2.71 15.85 2.79
CA ASP A 115 2.54 17.16 3.38
C ASP A 115 1.76 16.97 4.68
N ALA A 116 2.30 17.49 5.78
CA ALA A 116 1.76 17.33 7.12
C ALA A 116 1.63 18.70 7.79
N GLY A 117 0.73 18.82 8.78
CA GLY A 117 0.68 20.01 9.63
C GLY A 117 1.85 20.05 10.63
N GLY A 118 2.34 18.88 11.01
CA GLY A 118 3.53 18.70 11.82
C GLY A 118 3.88 17.22 11.96
N ALA A 119 4.89 16.93 12.76
CA ALA A 119 5.26 15.58 13.14
C ALA A 119 5.54 15.52 14.65
N PHE A 120 5.27 14.37 15.24
CA PHE A 120 5.49 14.12 16.65
C PHE A 120 6.35 12.87 16.85
N ALA A 121 7.38 13.02 17.69
CA ALA A 121 8.24 11.92 18.10
C ALA A 121 8.19 11.77 19.62
N VAL A 122 7.88 10.58 20.12
CA VAL A 122 7.86 10.31 21.56
C VAL A 122 9.27 10.12 22.08
N SER A 123 9.55 10.68 23.25
CA SER A 123 10.85 10.56 23.91
C SER A 123 11.10 9.14 24.36
N ASP A 124 12.31 8.62 24.17
CA ASP A 124 12.71 7.32 24.72
C ASP A 124 12.56 7.26 26.25
N ASN A 125 12.62 8.42 26.92
CA ASN A 125 12.45 8.53 28.37
C ASN A 125 10.98 8.56 28.82
N ALA A 126 10.02 8.67 27.88
CA ALA A 126 8.59 8.69 28.18
C ALA A 126 8.06 7.35 28.70
N GLY A 127 8.85 6.28 28.54
CA GLY A 127 8.35 4.92 28.66
C GLY A 127 7.37 4.61 27.53
N ASN A 128 6.73 3.44 27.59
CA ASN A 128 5.62 3.17 26.68
C ASN A 128 4.44 4.04 27.13
N LEU A 129 4.15 5.14 26.41
CA LEU A 129 2.89 5.86 26.60
C LEU A 129 1.79 4.80 26.46
N ASN A 130 0.82 4.79 27.38
CA ASN A 130 -0.13 3.68 27.59
C ASN A 130 -1.12 3.46 26.40
N ASN A 131 -0.78 3.88 25.19
CA ASN A 131 -1.62 3.99 24.00
C ASN A 131 -0.92 3.51 22.72
N ILE A 132 0.03 2.62 22.88
CA ILE A 132 0.82 2.16 21.76
C ILE A 132 0.69 0.65 21.81
N ALA A 133 0.06 0.07 20.78
CA ALA A 133 -0.04 -1.38 20.63
C ALA A 133 1.31 -2.01 21.01
N THR A 134 1.37 -2.74 22.13
CA THR A 134 2.68 -3.04 22.73
C THR A 134 3.53 -3.99 21.88
N ASP A 135 2.89 -4.69 20.94
CA ASP A 135 3.50 -5.51 19.90
C ASP A 135 3.98 -4.72 18.68
N ALA A 136 3.49 -3.49 18.50
CA ALA A 136 3.85 -2.57 17.42
C ALA A 136 4.31 -1.19 17.94
N VAL A 137 5.03 -1.17 19.07
CA VAL A 137 5.36 0.09 19.76
C VAL A 137 6.08 1.06 18.85
N GLY A 138 7.11 0.61 18.13
CA GLY A 138 7.86 1.50 17.24
C GLY A 138 6.97 2.21 16.21
N LEU A 139 6.03 1.48 15.61
CA LEU A 139 5.11 2.02 14.61
C LEU A 139 4.15 3.04 15.22
N MET A 140 3.45 2.69 16.30
CA MET A 140 2.36 3.53 16.82
C MET A 140 2.86 4.69 17.69
N ARG A 141 4.17 4.79 17.90
CA ARG A 141 4.77 5.78 18.79
C ARG A 141 4.92 7.15 18.12
N ASP A 142 5.41 7.17 16.90
CA ASP A 142 5.72 8.39 16.18
C ASP A 142 4.71 8.58 15.03
N TYR A 143 4.41 9.83 14.65
CA TYR A 143 3.37 10.09 13.65
C TYR A 143 3.48 11.47 12.99
N LEU A 144 2.92 11.54 11.77
CA LEU A 144 2.53 12.81 11.16
C LEU A 144 1.23 13.32 11.78
N ILE A 145 1.07 14.64 11.84
CA ILE A 145 -0.11 15.29 12.40
C ILE A 145 -0.85 16.08 11.33
N ALA A 146 -2.16 15.84 11.22
CA ALA A 146 -3.09 16.82 10.69
C ALA A 146 -3.78 17.53 11.87
N PHE A 147 -3.71 18.86 11.94
CA PHE A 147 -4.49 19.63 12.91
C PHE A 147 -5.89 19.92 12.36
N ASN A 148 -6.79 20.42 13.21
CA ASN A 148 -8.09 21.01 12.85
C ASN A 148 -7.97 22.30 11.99
N ASP A 149 -7.11 22.27 10.98
CA ASP A 149 -7.03 23.20 9.89
C ASP A 149 -8.04 22.77 8.80
N PRO A 150 -8.78 23.68 8.16
CA PRO A 150 -9.62 23.35 7.00
C PRO A 150 -8.86 22.67 5.85
N ASN A 151 -7.52 22.70 5.85
CA ASN A 151 -6.72 22.07 4.80
C ASN A 151 -6.37 20.62 5.16
N PRO A 152 -6.86 19.64 4.38
CA PRO A 152 -6.41 18.26 4.53
C PRO A 152 -4.92 18.11 4.27
N ARG A 153 -4.36 17.04 4.84
CA ARG A 153 -2.97 16.64 4.67
C ARG A 153 -2.89 15.41 3.80
N PHE A 154 -1.75 15.23 3.13
CA PHE A 154 -1.64 14.24 2.07
C PHE A 154 -0.38 13.41 2.21
N VAL A 155 -0.53 12.09 2.05
CA VAL A 155 0.55 11.17 1.69
C VAL A 155 0.33 10.75 0.24
N THR A 156 1.37 10.81 -0.57
CA THR A 156 1.32 10.46 -2.00
C THR A 156 2.32 9.36 -2.27
N ILE A 157 1.84 8.25 -2.83
CA ILE A 157 2.66 7.13 -3.31
C ILE A 157 2.65 7.17 -4.83
N SER A 158 3.82 7.14 -5.45
CA SER A 158 3.98 7.18 -6.91
C SER A 158 4.77 5.97 -7.41
N GLY A 159 4.60 5.62 -8.68
CA GLY A 159 5.33 4.52 -9.32
C GLY A 159 4.57 3.20 -9.37
N LEU A 160 3.28 3.21 -9.01
CA LEU A 160 2.35 2.11 -9.26
C LEU A 160 2.02 2.03 -10.75
N ALA A 161 1.48 0.90 -11.20
CA ALA A 161 0.86 0.84 -12.51
C ALA A 161 -0.37 1.77 -12.58
N PRO A 162 -0.68 2.40 -13.73
CA PRO A 162 -1.92 3.16 -13.89
C PRO A 162 -3.15 2.31 -13.63
N ASN A 163 -4.10 2.83 -12.84
CA ASN A 163 -5.32 2.10 -12.44
C ASN A 163 -5.06 0.79 -11.70
N GLU A 164 -3.92 0.69 -11.02
CA GLU A 164 -3.59 -0.46 -10.19
C GLU A 164 -4.51 -0.54 -8.96
N PRO A 165 -5.25 -1.66 -8.75
CA PRO A 165 -6.00 -1.86 -7.51
C PRO A 165 -5.04 -2.25 -6.38
N VAL A 166 -5.09 -1.50 -5.28
CA VAL A 166 -4.28 -1.75 -4.09
C VAL A 166 -5.14 -1.97 -2.85
N THR A 167 -4.56 -2.63 -1.85
CA THR A 167 -5.09 -2.66 -0.49
C THR A 167 -4.16 -1.87 0.42
N LEU A 168 -4.73 -0.95 1.19
CA LEU A 168 -4.04 -0.16 2.20
C LEU A 168 -4.41 -0.61 3.61
N TYR A 169 -3.42 -0.61 4.48
CA TYR A 169 -3.60 -0.62 5.94
C TYR A 169 -3.00 0.67 6.47
N LEU A 170 -3.84 1.58 6.97
CA LEU A 170 -3.43 2.91 7.41
C LEU A 170 -3.50 2.99 8.93
N TYR A 171 -2.40 3.38 9.57
CA TYR A 171 -2.26 3.43 11.03
C TYR A 171 -2.45 4.85 11.54
N GLY A 172 -3.31 5.04 12.53
CA GLY A 172 -3.66 6.38 13.01
C GLY A 172 -4.06 6.36 14.48
N GLU A 173 -3.07 6.24 15.35
CA GLU A 173 -3.17 6.35 16.80
C GLU A 173 -2.18 7.41 17.31
N GLY A 174 -2.61 8.21 18.28
CA GLY A 174 -1.77 9.24 18.90
C GLY A 174 -1.60 9.00 20.39
N ASP A 175 -0.93 9.93 21.08
CA ASP A 175 -0.78 9.82 22.54
C ASP A 175 -2.12 10.01 23.29
N ASN A 176 -2.30 9.32 24.41
CA ASN A 176 -3.55 9.32 25.19
C ASN A 176 -3.61 10.31 26.34
N LEU A 177 -2.79 11.35 26.34
CA LEU A 177 -2.78 12.27 27.48
C LEU A 177 -4.09 13.04 27.62
N SER A 178 -4.87 13.18 26.54
CA SER A 178 -6.25 13.65 26.61
C SER A 178 -6.97 13.49 25.28
N ASN A 179 -7.87 12.51 25.15
CA ASN A 179 -8.82 12.34 24.04
C ASN A 179 -8.30 11.45 22.90
N ASP A 180 -9.01 10.35 22.68
CA ASP A 180 -8.96 9.43 21.54
C ASP A 180 -8.66 10.22 20.25
N ARG A 181 -7.43 10.13 19.74
CA ARG A 181 -7.03 10.87 18.53
C ARG A 181 -7.37 10.03 17.32
N SER A 182 -8.53 10.31 16.74
CA SER A 182 -9.07 9.63 15.58
C SER A 182 -8.64 10.30 14.28
N THR A 183 -8.38 9.48 13.27
CA THR A 183 -8.02 9.95 11.93
C THR A 183 -9.02 9.46 10.90
N PHE A 184 -9.48 10.38 10.06
CA PHE A 184 -10.23 10.05 8.84
C PHE A 184 -9.26 9.99 7.68
N PHE A 185 -9.40 8.96 6.85
CA PHE A 185 -8.62 8.74 5.65
C PHE A 185 -9.52 8.69 4.42
N ASP A 186 -9.07 9.32 3.33
CA ASP A 186 -9.62 9.17 1.99
C ASP A 186 -8.47 8.85 1.02
N ALA A 187 -8.45 7.62 0.52
CA ALA A 187 -7.49 7.20 -0.49
C ALA A 187 -8.20 7.10 -1.84
N ASN A 188 -7.99 8.09 -2.72
CA ASN A 188 -8.60 8.18 -4.04
C ASN A 188 -10.13 7.87 -4.07
N GLY A 189 -10.87 8.32 -3.06
CA GLY A 189 -12.32 8.15 -2.94
C GLY A 189 -12.78 6.94 -2.10
N VAL A 190 -11.85 6.08 -1.66
CA VAL A 190 -12.13 4.99 -0.71
C VAL A 190 -11.79 5.48 0.69
N THR A 191 -12.77 5.47 1.58
CA THR A 191 -12.65 6.12 2.89
C THR A 191 -12.69 5.15 4.04
N GLY A 192 -12.11 5.56 5.17
CA GLY A 192 -12.16 4.84 6.43
C GLY A 192 -11.61 5.69 7.57
N SER A 193 -11.71 5.21 8.80
CA SER A 193 -11.18 5.94 9.96
C SER A 193 -10.69 5.02 11.06
N THR A 194 -9.82 5.56 11.89
CA THR A 194 -9.44 5.02 13.19
C THR A 194 -10.17 5.76 14.30
N THR A 195 -10.41 5.11 15.43
CA THR A 195 -10.88 5.80 16.66
C THR A 195 -9.71 6.33 17.48
N GLY A 196 -8.51 5.73 17.36
CA GLY A 196 -7.37 6.07 18.21
C GLY A 196 -7.63 5.74 19.68
N ASP A 197 -8.53 4.79 19.94
CA ASP A 197 -8.72 4.24 21.28
C ASP A 197 -7.44 3.53 21.70
N ALA A 198 -7.13 3.55 23.00
CA ALA A 198 -5.95 2.89 23.52
C ALA A 198 -5.82 1.45 23.06
N GLY A 199 -4.88 1.22 22.14
CA GLY A 199 -4.60 -0.06 21.53
C GLY A 199 -4.37 -1.11 22.61
N GLY A 200 -5.32 -2.03 22.73
CA GLY A 200 -5.06 -3.31 23.38
C GLY A 200 -4.07 -4.10 22.52
N VAL A 201 -3.28 -4.97 23.13
CA VAL A 201 -2.52 -5.97 22.36
C VAL A 201 -3.50 -7.06 21.93
N PRO A 202 -3.56 -7.43 20.64
CA PRO A 202 -2.77 -6.95 19.47
C PRO A 202 -3.41 -5.76 18.72
N LEU A 203 -2.70 -5.21 17.72
CA LEU A 203 -3.24 -4.22 16.75
C LEU A 203 -4.69 -4.54 16.35
N THR A 204 -5.59 -3.57 16.53
CA THR A 204 -7.03 -3.72 16.41
C THR A 204 -7.59 -2.90 15.24
N ALA A 205 -8.24 -3.56 14.29
CA ALA A 205 -8.90 -2.91 13.16
C ALA A 205 -10.02 -1.95 13.62
N GLY A 206 -10.05 -0.76 13.04
CA GLY A 206 -10.96 0.33 13.39
C GLY A 206 -10.49 1.18 14.59
N SER A 207 -9.58 0.64 15.42
CA SER A 207 -8.95 1.38 16.52
C SER A 207 -7.61 1.94 16.09
N ASP A 208 -6.65 1.05 15.81
CA ASP A 208 -5.25 1.41 15.60
C ASP A 208 -4.96 1.57 14.10
N TYR A 209 -5.69 0.81 13.28
CA TYR A 209 -5.57 0.86 11.83
C TYR A 209 -6.91 0.70 11.12
N VAL A 210 -6.99 1.17 9.88
CA VAL A 210 -8.10 0.88 8.96
C VAL A 210 -7.60 0.20 7.69
N ARG A 211 -8.39 -0.75 7.18
CA ARG A 211 -8.12 -1.43 5.89
C ARG A 211 -9.00 -0.84 4.80
N LEU A 212 -8.37 -0.29 3.75
CA LEU A 212 -9.04 0.18 2.54
C LEU A 212 -8.69 -0.76 1.39
N ALA A 213 -9.65 -1.47 0.83
CA ALA A 213 -9.41 -2.43 -0.26
C ALA A 213 -9.97 -1.92 -1.58
N GLY A 214 -9.34 -2.31 -2.69
CA GLY A 214 -9.76 -1.90 -4.03
C GLY A 214 -9.54 -0.42 -4.29
N VAL A 215 -8.53 0.17 -3.65
CA VAL A 215 -8.16 1.56 -3.89
C VAL A 215 -7.43 1.63 -5.22
N MET A 216 -7.90 2.46 -6.15
CA MET A 216 -7.31 2.52 -7.48
C MET A 216 -6.23 3.61 -7.52
N ALA A 217 -5.02 3.26 -7.93
CA ALA A 217 -4.05 4.26 -8.39
C ALA A 217 -4.64 5.04 -9.58
N ASN A 218 -4.32 6.32 -9.71
CA ASN A 218 -4.83 7.10 -10.83
C ASN A 218 -4.15 6.72 -12.16
N ALA A 219 -4.56 7.36 -13.26
CA ALA A 219 -4.00 7.10 -14.59
C ALA A 219 -2.49 7.43 -14.75
N SER A 220 -1.88 8.08 -13.76
CA SER A 220 -0.44 8.35 -13.71
C SER A 220 0.31 7.42 -12.76
N GLY A 221 -0.35 6.39 -12.20
CA GLY A 221 0.29 5.47 -11.25
C GLY A 221 0.51 6.11 -9.87
N VAL A 222 -0.37 7.05 -9.49
CA VAL A 222 -0.27 7.78 -8.22
C VAL A 222 -1.47 7.47 -7.33
N LEU A 223 -1.18 7.17 -6.08
CA LEU A 223 -2.14 7.02 -4.99
C LEU A 223 -2.02 8.21 -4.05
N GLN A 224 -3.08 8.99 -3.91
CA GLN A 224 -3.15 10.09 -2.95
C GLN A 224 -4.02 9.67 -1.77
N ILE A 225 -3.46 9.79 -0.57
CA ILE A 225 -4.11 9.48 0.70
C ILE A 225 -4.25 10.81 1.43
N GLU A 226 -5.47 11.31 1.45
CA GLU A 226 -5.87 12.41 2.31
C GLU A 226 -6.09 11.91 3.74
N TYR A 227 -5.64 12.67 4.72
CA TYR A 227 -5.91 12.41 6.13
C TYR A 227 -6.24 13.69 6.91
N SER A 228 -7.14 13.58 7.88
CA SER A 228 -7.62 14.70 8.70
C SER A 228 -8.11 14.22 10.08
N PRO A 229 -8.24 15.13 11.08
CA PRO A 229 -8.87 14.79 12.36
C PRO A 229 -10.32 14.34 12.19
N ASN A 230 -10.73 13.30 12.92
CA ASN A 230 -12.09 12.75 12.84
C ASN A 230 -12.93 13.10 14.09
N GLY A 231 -13.29 14.38 14.21
CA GLY A 231 -14.03 14.88 15.39
C GLY A 231 -13.14 15.20 16.59
N THR A 232 -11.83 15.23 16.38
CA THR A 232 -10.78 15.49 17.37
C THR A 232 -9.96 16.71 16.96
N PRO A 233 -9.09 17.27 17.84
CA PRO A 233 -8.17 18.33 17.47
C PRO A 233 -7.08 17.91 16.46
N GLU A 234 -6.74 16.62 16.46
CA GLU A 234 -5.59 16.06 15.76
C GLU A 234 -5.93 14.72 15.11
N GLY A 235 -5.45 14.52 13.89
CA GLY A 235 -5.48 13.27 13.13
C GLY A 235 -4.06 12.72 12.95
N PRO A 236 -3.62 11.78 13.80
CA PRO A 236 -2.32 11.13 13.68
C PRO A 236 -2.27 10.17 12.48
N PHE A 237 -1.11 10.10 11.82
CA PHE A 237 -0.82 9.11 10.79
C PHE A 237 0.57 8.53 11.04
N ASN A 238 0.63 7.32 11.58
CA ASN A 238 1.84 6.67 12.07
C ASN A 238 2.63 5.97 10.95
N GLY A 239 1.91 5.40 10.00
CA GLY A 239 2.52 4.66 8.90
C GLY A 239 1.46 4.00 8.05
N LEU A 240 1.88 3.19 7.08
CA LEU A 240 0.97 2.41 6.26
C LEU A 240 1.61 1.11 5.76
N GLN A 241 0.75 0.19 5.32
CA GLN A 241 1.15 -0.89 4.43
C GLN A 241 0.37 -0.79 3.14
N LEU A 242 1.10 -0.95 2.04
CA LEU A 242 0.58 -1.01 0.69
C LEU A 242 0.76 -2.43 0.18
N LEU A 243 -0.36 -3.08 -0.15
CA LEU A 243 -0.39 -4.37 -0.80
C LEU A 243 -0.84 -4.14 -2.23
N TYR A 244 0.01 -4.52 -3.15
CA TYR A 244 -0.26 -4.46 -4.58
C TYR A 244 0.32 -5.70 -5.21
N ASP A 245 -0.29 -6.16 -6.29
CA ASP A 245 0.26 -7.28 -7.01
C ASP A 245 1.17 -6.70 -8.09
N LEU A 246 2.48 -6.92 -7.97
CA LEU A 246 3.42 -6.59 -9.05
C LEU A 246 3.06 -7.32 -10.34
N ALA A 247 2.24 -8.38 -10.27
CA ALA A 247 1.69 -9.13 -11.37
C ALA A 247 0.26 -8.71 -11.77
N VAL A 248 -0.30 -7.59 -11.26
CA VAL A 248 -1.31 -6.88 -12.05
C VAL A 248 -0.54 -6.20 -13.18
N GLY A 249 -0.21 -7.01 -14.16
CA GLY A 249 0.51 -6.60 -15.36
C GLY A 249 -0.23 -5.49 -16.07
N ILE A 250 0.52 -4.73 -16.87
CA ILE A 250 0.01 -3.74 -17.84
C ILE A 250 -1.32 -4.25 -18.41
N PRO A 251 -2.43 -3.48 -18.44
CA PRO A 251 -3.71 -3.98 -18.97
C PRO A 251 -3.49 -4.73 -20.29
N GLY A 252 -3.95 -5.98 -20.40
CA GLY A 252 -3.62 -6.87 -21.53
C GLY A 252 -2.56 -7.93 -21.28
N ASP A 253 -1.63 -7.72 -20.35
CA ASP A 253 -0.63 -8.71 -19.89
C ASP A 253 -1.36 -9.83 -19.14
N THR A 254 -1.19 -11.08 -19.50
CA THR A 254 -1.84 -12.21 -18.84
C THR A 254 -0.84 -13.26 -18.39
N ASP A 255 0.47 -13.04 -18.53
CA ASP A 255 1.49 -13.98 -18.07
C ASP A 255 2.43 -13.38 -17.01
N GLY A 256 2.27 -12.09 -16.72
CA GLY A 256 2.95 -11.34 -15.67
C GLY A 256 4.39 -10.97 -16.03
N ASP A 257 4.75 -10.99 -17.31
CA ASP A 257 6.11 -10.65 -17.77
C ASP A 257 6.34 -9.14 -17.97
N ASN A 258 5.30 -8.32 -17.77
CA ASN A 258 5.28 -6.87 -17.94
C ASN A 258 5.41 -6.40 -19.39
N ASP A 259 5.00 -7.19 -20.37
CA ASP A 259 4.63 -6.68 -21.68
C ASP A 259 3.21 -7.12 -22.11
N VAL A 260 2.75 -6.62 -23.26
CA VAL A 260 1.47 -7.01 -23.84
C VAL A 260 1.75 -7.54 -25.23
N ASP A 261 1.78 -8.85 -25.38
CA ASP A 261 2.25 -9.49 -26.59
C ASP A 261 1.37 -10.66 -27.06
N GLN A 262 1.92 -11.51 -27.93
CA GLN A 262 1.16 -12.62 -28.50
C GLN A 262 1.04 -13.82 -27.56
N ILE A 263 1.87 -13.92 -26.52
CA ILE A 263 1.76 -14.91 -25.45
C ILE A 263 0.50 -14.60 -24.64
N ASP A 264 0.21 -13.32 -24.38
CA ASP A 264 -1.00 -12.96 -23.65
C ASP A 264 -2.29 -13.35 -24.34
N TYR A 265 -2.34 -13.05 -25.63
CA TYR A 265 -3.43 -13.48 -26.48
C TYR A 265 -3.60 -15.00 -26.48
N GLN A 266 -2.48 -15.74 -26.50
CA GLN A 266 -2.53 -17.20 -26.44
C GLN A 266 -3.15 -17.65 -25.12
N ASN A 267 -2.85 -16.98 -24.01
CA ASN A 267 -3.41 -17.31 -22.72
C ASN A 267 -4.93 -17.09 -22.67
N ILE A 268 -5.42 -15.92 -23.11
CA ILE A 268 -6.86 -15.62 -23.24
C ILE A 268 -7.55 -16.65 -24.16
N ARG A 269 -6.93 -16.94 -25.30
CA ARG A 269 -7.47 -17.92 -26.28
C ARG A 269 -7.56 -19.31 -25.68
N ASP A 270 -6.54 -19.75 -24.97
CA ASP A 270 -6.43 -21.12 -24.44
C ASP A 270 -7.42 -21.34 -23.28
N HIS A 271 -7.80 -20.27 -22.58
CA HIS A 271 -8.82 -20.28 -21.52
C HIS A 271 -10.20 -19.78 -21.96
N PHE A 272 -10.41 -19.44 -23.23
CA PHE A 272 -11.65 -18.83 -23.72
C PHE A 272 -12.90 -19.67 -23.37
N ARG A 273 -13.89 -19.01 -22.75
CA ARG A 273 -15.13 -19.53 -22.13
C ARG A 273 -14.94 -20.33 -20.84
N SER A 274 -13.75 -20.32 -20.26
CA SER A 274 -13.60 -20.78 -18.87
C SER A 274 -14.43 -19.87 -17.98
N SER A 275 -15.07 -20.44 -16.97
CA SER A 275 -15.79 -19.67 -15.97
C SER A 275 -15.60 -20.26 -14.58
N GLY A 276 -15.52 -19.40 -13.57
CA GLY A 276 -15.35 -19.79 -12.19
C GLY A 276 -14.94 -18.62 -11.30
N GLU A 277 -15.28 -18.71 -10.01
CA GLU A 277 -14.98 -17.67 -9.01
C GLU A 277 -13.48 -17.49 -8.72
N ASN A 278 -12.62 -18.35 -9.28
CA ASN A 278 -11.17 -18.36 -9.06
C ASN A 278 -10.37 -18.14 -10.35
N LEU A 279 -10.99 -17.71 -11.45
CA LEU A 279 -10.22 -17.30 -12.61
C LEU A 279 -9.46 -16.02 -12.27
N THR A 280 -8.24 -15.96 -12.77
CA THR A 280 -7.30 -14.88 -12.53
C THR A 280 -6.86 -14.27 -13.85
N ARG A 281 -6.09 -13.18 -13.76
CA ARG A 281 -5.39 -12.59 -14.89
C ARG A 281 -4.51 -13.60 -15.65
N LEU A 282 -3.87 -14.52 -14.92
CA LEU A 282 -3.06 -15.60 -15.49
C LEU A 282 -3.88 -16.69 -16.19
N ASP A 283 -5.19 -16.72 -15.96
CA ASP A 283 -6.11 -17.55 -16.72
C ASP A 283 -6.72 -16.76 -17.90
N GLY A 284 -6.26 -15.53 -18.15
CA GLY A 284 -6.78 -14.65 -19.20
C GLY A 284 -8.04 -13.88 -18.83
N ASP A 285 -8.49 -13.91 -17.56
CA ASP A 285 -9.66 -13.18 -17.06
C ASP A 285 -9.21 -11.79 -16.57
N ILE A 286 -9.14 -10.85 -17.50
CA ILE A 286 -8.54 -9.52 -17.34
C ILE A 286 -9.56 -8.38 -17.43
N ALA A 287 -10.76 -8.61 -17.96
CA ALA A 287 -11.80 -7.59 -18.12
C ALA A 287 -13.22 -8.16 -18.21
N GLY A 288 -14.17 -7.48 -17.57
CA GLY A 288 -15.60 -7.79 -17.69
C GLY A 288 -16.41 -6.84 -18.57
N PRO A 289 -17.72 -7.11 -18.77
CA PRO A 289 -18.66 -6.22 -19.45
C PRO A 289 -18.78 -4.84 -18.78
N ASN A 290 -18.40 -4.76 -17.50
CA ASN A 290 -18.26 -3.51 -16.77
C ASN A 290 -16.75 -3.22 -16.66
N SER A 291 -16.28 -2.25 -17.46
CA SER A 291 -14.86 -1.87 -17.68
C SER A 291 -13.99 -1.54 -16.46
N ASN A 292 -14.53 -1.70 -15.26
CA ASN A 292 -13.89 -1.32 -13.99
C ASN A 292 -13.58 -2.54 -13.11
N LEU A 293 -13.95 -3.75 -13.53
CA LEU A 293 -13.64 -4.98 -12.83
C LEU A 293 -12.58 -5.74 -13.63
N VAL A 294 -11.39 -5.85 -13.07
CA VAL A 294 -10.40 -6.85 -13.49
C VAL A 294 -10.94 -8.20 -13.06
N GLY A 295 -11.14 -9.11 -14.02
CA GLY A 295 -11.65 -10.45 -13.77
C GLY A 295 -13.15 -10.50 -13.44
N ASP A 296 -14.00 -10.90 -14.38
CA ASP A 296 -15.45 -11.07 -14.12
C ASP A 296 -15.85 -12.53 -13.82
N GLY A 297 -14.85 -13.39 -13.71
CA GLY A 297 -15.01 -14.82 -13.52
C GLY A 297 -15.33 -15.57 -14.80
N VAL A 298 -15.19 -14.93 -15.98
CA VAL A 298 -15.38 -15.53 -17.30
C VAL A 298 -14.36 -14.99 -18.29
N VAL A 299 -13.53 -15.89 -18.86
CA VAL A 299 -12.65 -15.49 -19.96
C VAL A 299 -13.47 -15.43 -21.26
N ASP A 300 -13.75 -14.26 -21.78
CA ASP A 300 -14.56 -14.07 -22.97
C ASP A 300 -14.02 -12.97 -23.94
N PHE A 301 -14.93 -12.34 -24.69
CA PHE A 301 -14.54 -11.32 -25.67
C PHE A 301 -14.15 -9.99 -25.04
N TYR A 302 -14.58 -9.71 -23.80
CA TYR A 302 -14.17 -8.51 -23.09
C TYR A 302 -12.67 -8.54 -22.78
N ASP A 303 -12.14 -9.70 -22.38
CA ASP A 303 -10.70 -9.91 -22.18
C ASP A 303 -9.90 -9.70 -23.45
N PHE A 304 -10.36 -10.30 -24.56
CA PHE A 304 -9.71 -10.11 -25.85
C PHE A 304 -9.65 -8.64 -26.28
N ILE A 305 -10.74 -7.89 -26.08
CA ILE A 305 -10.77 -6.46 -26.40
C ILE A 305 -9.78 -5.71 -25.50
N ALA A 306 -9.75 -5.99 -24.20
CA ALA A 306 -8.81 -5.38 -23.28
C ALA A 306 -7.35 -5.65 -23.67
N TRP A 307 -7.01 -6.88 -24.06
CA TRP A 307 -5.69 -7.18 -24.63
C TRP A 307 -5.43 -6.38 -25.91
N GLN A 308 -6.37 -6.38 -26.85
CA GLN A 308 -6.20 -5.72 -28.15
C GLN A 308 -5.99 -4.20 -28.02
N GLU A 309 -6.66 -3.56 -27.06
CA GLU A 309 -6.52 -2.12 -26.78
C GLU A 309 -5.15 -1.73 -26.27
N ASN A 310 -4.41 -2.69 -25.69
CA ASN A 310 -3.09 -2.47 -25.11
C ASN A 310 -1.96 -3.13 -25.91
N PHE A 311 -2.27 -3.99 -26.87
CA PHE A 311 -1.28 -4.60 -27.74
C PHE A 311 -0.53 -3.54 -28.57
N PRO A 312 0.83 -3.54 -28.59
CA PRO A 312 1.62 -2.56 -29.30
C PRO A 312 1.23 -2.47 -30.77
N THR A 313 0.81 -1.28 -31.22
CA THR A 313 0.65 -1.03 -32.65
C THR A 313 2.02 -1.06 -33.30
N ALA A 314 2.16 -1.89 -34.35
CA ALA A 314 3.41 -1.93 -35.13
C ALA A 314 3.78 -0.50 -35.55
N ALA A 315 5.01 -0.10 -35.27
CA ALA A 315 5.50 1.20 -35.68
C ALA A 315 5.24 1.39 -37.19
N PRO A 316 4.72 2.56 -37.62
CA PRO A 316 4.46 2.79 -39.03
C PRO A 316 5.74 2.53 -39.83
N ALA A 317 5.60 1.76 -40.91
CA ALA A 317 6.74 1.47 -41.78
C ALA A 317 7.41 2.79 -42.16
N PRO A 318 8.76 2.88 -42.10
CA PRO A 318 9.46 4.08 -42.52
C PRO A 318 9.04 4.42 -43.96
N PRO A 319 8.87 5.71 -44.30
CA PRO A 319 8.46 6.10 -45.64
C PRO A 319 9.41 5.47 -46.66
N ALA A 320 8.85 4.87 -47.71
CA ALA A 320 9.66 4.32 -48.78
C ALA A 320 10.54 5.46 -49.33
N TYR A 321 11.86 5.28 -49.29
CA TYR A 321 12.77 6.20 -49.96
C TYR A 321 12.46 6.15 -51.46
N GLU A 322 11.90 7.22 -52.01
CA GLU A 322 11.78 7.37 -53.46
C GLU A 322 13.20 7.45 -54.05
N SER A 323 13.56 6.41 -54.81
CA SER A 323 14.83 6.31 -55.54
C SER A 323 14.71 6.85 -56.95
#